data_AF-A0A935GCS5-F1
#
_entry.id   AF-A0A935GCS5-F1
#
_cell.length_a   1.000
_cell.length_b   1.000
_cell.length_c   1.000
_cell.angle_alpha   90.00
_cell.angle_beta   90.00
_cell.angle_gamma   90.00
#
_symmetry.space_group_name_H-M   'P 1'
#
loop_
_entity.id
_entity.type
_entity.pdbx_description
1 polymer ?
#
loop_
_entity_poly.entity_id
_entity_poly.type
_entity_poly.pdbx_seq_one_letter_code
_entity_poly.pdbx_strand_id
1 'polypeptide(L)' 'MKVATPFQLLKSIFGLKGFEKGIFEMSGGYFIFDEIHAYDPEVIAQIKVLLEFAINHLNVKVCLMTTTLLLF' A
#
# COMPACT_ATOMS: atom_id res chain seq x y z
N MET A 1 10.06 -9.46 -7.93
CA MET A 1 9.86 -8.12 -7.34
C MET A 1 9.07 -7.29 -8.35
N LYS A 2 7.82 -6.96 -8.05
CA LYS A 2 6.93 -6.19 -8.94
C LYS A 2 6.79 -4.80 -8.35
N VAL A 3 7.14 -3.78 -9.10
CA VAL A 3 6.93 -2.39 -8.68
C VAL A 3 5.54 -1.99 -9.13
N ALA A 4 4.68 -1.65 -8.18
CA ALA A 4 3.32 -1.20 -8.44
C ALA A 4 3.11 0.12 -7.70
N THR A 5 2.35 1.03 -8.32
CA THR A 5 2.03 2.30 -7.64
C THR A 5 0.90 2.09 -6.61
N PRO A 6 0.84 2.91 -5.55
CA PRO A 6 -0.24 2.85 -4.56
C PRO A 6 -1.62 2.88 -5.21
N PHE A 7 -1.78 3.68 -6.27
CA PHE A 7 -3.00 3.79 -7.05
C PHE A 7 -3.43 2.49 -7.73
N GLN A 8 -2.48 1.67 -8.20
CA GLN A 8 -2.80 0.36 -8.78
C GLN A 8 -3.31 -0.60 -7.72
N LEU A 9 -2.71 -0.56 -6.54
CA LEU A 9 -3.15 -1.38 -5.41
C LEU A 9 -4.52 -0.92 -4.91
N LEU A 10 -4.75 0.40 -4.81
CA LEU A 10 -6.05 1.00 -4.49
C LEU A 10 -7.12 0.51 -5.48
N LYS A 11 -6.85 0.55 -6.79
CA LYS A 11 -7.79 0.07 -7.83
C LYS A 11 -8.21 -1.38 -7.61
N SER A 12 -7.33 -2.23 -7.07
CA SER A 12 -7.68 -3.61 -6.71
C SER A 12 -8.49 -3.71 -5.42
N ILE A 13 -8.40 -2.76 -4.48
CA ILE A 13 -9.25 -2.75 -3.29
C ILE A 13 -10.65 -2.20 -3.62
N PHE A 14 -10.75 -1.25 -4.56
CA PHE A 14 -12.01 -0.66 -5.00
C PHE A 14 -12.89 -1.55 -5.91
N GLY A 15 -12.54 -2.82 -6.11
CA GLY A 15 -13.41 -3.79 -6.78
C GLY A 15 -13.55 -3.61 -8.30
N LEU A 16 -12.60 -2.95 -8.96
CA LEU A 16 -12.59 -2.81 -10.43
C LEU A 16 -12.37 -4.16 -11.12
N LYS A 17 -12.85 -4.34 -12.36
CA LYS A 17 -12.73 -5.59 -13.14
C LYS A 17 -11.31 -6.17 -13.07
N GLY A 18 -11.15 -7.38 -12.53
CA GLY A 18 -9.85 -8.03 -12.32
C GLY A 18 -9.20 -7.81 -10.95
N PHE A 19 -9.94 -7.24 -9.99
CA PHE A 19 -9.46 -6.97 -8.63
C PHE A 19 -9.01 -8.22 -7.87
N GLU A 20 -9.68 -9.35 -8.06
CA GLU A 20 -9.41 -10.61 -7.35
C GLU A 20 -7.96 -11.06 -7.54
N LYS A 21 -7.43 -10.93 -8.77
CA LYS A 21 -6.05 -11.28 -9.07
C LYS A 21 -5.06 -10.35 -8.37
N GLY A 22 -5.35 -9.06 -8.32
CA GLY A 22 -4.52 -8.08 -7.62
C GLY A 22 -4.50 -8.32 -6.11
N ILE A 23 -5.68 -8.51 -5.50
CA ILE A 23 -5.85 -8.85 -4.08
C ILE A 23 -5.10 -10.15 -3.76
N PHE A 24 -5.22 -11.17 -4.60
CA PHE A 24 -4.52 -12.44 -4.40
C PHE A 24 -3.00 -12.30 -4.52
N GLU A 25 -2.50 -11.53 -5.50
CA GLU A 25 -1.06 -11.22 -5.62
C GLU A 25 -0.53 -10.41 -4.44
N MET A 26 -1.36 -9.56 -3.83
CA MET A 26 -0.99 -8.78 -2.66
C MET A 26 -1.02 -9.61 -1.37
N SER A 27 -1.91 -10.59 -1.27
CA SER A 27 -2.12 -11.40 -0.06
C SER A 27 -0.83 -12.11 0.37
N GLY A 28 -0.41 -11.91 1.62
CA GLY A 28 0.85 -12.44 2.16
C GLY A 28 2.13 -11.84 1.55
N GLY A 29 2.01 -10.79 0.74
CA GLY A 29 3.12 -10.04 0.19
C GLY A 29 3.83 -9.13 1.20
N TYR A 30 5.01 -8.66 0.81
CA TYR A 30 5.75 -7.62 1.54
C TYR A 30 5.67 -6.30 0.76
N PHE A 31 5.14 -5.26 1.41
CA PHE A 31 5.17 -3.91 0.89
C PHE A 31 6.35 -3.16 1.49
N ILE A 32 7.18 -2.56 0.64
CA ILE A 32 8.29 -1.73 1.06
C ILE A 32 8.06 -0.35 0.45
N PHE A 33 7.85 0.64 1.30
CA PHE A 33 7.77 2.04 0.90
C PHE A 33 9.06 2.72 1.34
N ASP A 34 9.83 3.18 0.35
CA ASP A 34 11.03 3.97 0.56
C ASP A 34 10.68 5.45 0.39
N GLU A 35 11.31 6.32 1.19
CA GLU A 35 11.12 7.78 1.13
C GLU A 35 9.65 8.24 1.22
N ILE A 36 8.86 7.62 2.10
CA ILE A 36 7.41 7.93 2.22
C ILE A 36 7.13 9.41 2.55
N HIS A 37 8.11 10.15 3.08
CA HIS A 37 8.00 11.58 3.39
C HIS A 37 8.03 12.49 2.15
N ALA A 38 8.51 12.01 1.00
CA ALA A 38 8.55 12.78 -0.25
C ALA A 38 7.19 12.80 -0.99
N TYR A 39 6.22 12.01 -0.51
CA TYR A 39 4.88 11.94 -1.08
C TYR A 39 3.98 13.04 -0.53
N ASP A 40 3.10 13.56 -1.38
CA ASP A 40 2.06 14.50 -0.96
C ASP A 40 1.19 13.92 0.17
N PRO A 41 0.70 14.77 1.11
CA PRO A 41 -0.15 14.34 2.22
C PRO A 41 -1.39 13.55 1.78
N GLU A 42 -1.95 13.91 0.63
CA GLU A 42 -3.09 13.21 0.02
C GLU A 42 -2.74 11.77 -0.36
N VAL A 43 -1.54 11.55 -0.91
CA VAL A 43 -1.04 10.22 -1.29
C VAL A 43 -0.71 9.41 -0.04
N ILE A 44 -0.13 10.02 1.00
CA ILE A 44 0.11 9.37 2.29
C ILE A 44 -1.21 8.89 2.91
N ALA A 45 -2.27 9.69 2.87
CA ALA A 45 -3.58 9.28 3.38
C ALA A 45 -4.14 8.07 2.62
N GLN A 46 -4.01 8.05 1.29
CA GLN A 46 -4.42 6.90 0.46
C GLN A 46 -3.59 5.65 0.77
N ILE A 47 -2.27 5.80 0.90
CA ILE A 47 -1.35 4.72 1.29
C ILE A 47 -1.74 4.18 2.67
N LYS A 48 -2.04 5.04 3.64
CA LYS A 48 -2.45 4.63 4.99
C LYS A 48 -3.70 3.74 4.97
N VAL A 49 -4.74 4.14 4.25
CA VAL A 49 -5.98 3.35 4.10
C VAL A 49 -5.69 2.02 3.40
N LEU A 50 -4.83 2.03 2.38
CA LEU A 50 -4.40 0.81 1.69
C LEU A 50 -3.66 -0.16 2.62
N LEU A 51 -2.69 0.32 3.39
CA LEU A 51 -1.96 -0.49 4.35
C LEU A 51 -2.89 -1.05 5.40
N GLU A 52 -3.79 -0.24 5.95
CA GLU A 52 -4.74 -0.67 6.98
C GLU A 52 -5.62 -1.81 6.45
N PHE A 53 -6.15 -1.65 5.23
CA PHE A 53 -6.91 -2.73 4.58
C PHE A 53 -6.06 -3.98 4.36
N ALA A 54 -4.85 -3.81 3.83
CA ALA A 54 -3.99 -4.93 3.50
C ALA A 54 -3.50 -5.69 4.75
N ILE A 55 -3.11 -4.99 5.81
CA ILE A 55 -2.66 -5.63 7.06
C ILE A 55 -3.83 -6.40 7.69
N ASN A 56 -5.03 -5.81 7.75
CA ASN A 56 -6.19 -6.43 8.39
C ASN A 56 -6.81 -7.58 7.59
N HIS A 57 -6.89 -7.46 6.26
CA HIS A 57 -7.60 -8.43 5.41
C HIS A 57 -6.69 -9.36 4.61
N LEU A 58 -5.45 -8.95 4.31
CA LEU A 58 -4.53 -9.65 3.42
C LEU A 58 -3.29 -10.22 4.13
N ASN A 59 -3.19 -10.01 5.45
CA ASN A 59 -2.06 -10.45 6.29
C ASN A 59 -0.68 -10.04 5.73
N VAL A 60 -0.61 -8.88 5.08
CA VAL A 60 0.64 -8.40 4.48
C VAL A 60 1.54 -7.76 5.52
N LYS A 61 2.84 -7.87 5.28
CA LYS A 61 3.84 -7.18 6.07
C LYS A 61 4.28 -5.92 5.35
N VAL A 62 4.31 -4.82 6.07
CA VAL A 62 4.68 -3.53 5.51
C VAL A 62 5.92 -3.00 6.20
N CYS A 63 6.89 -2.57 5.40
CA CYS A 63 8.12 -1.93 5.83
C CYS A 63 8.09 -0.49 5.30
N LEU A 64 8.07 0.46 6.24
CA LEU A 64 8.14 1.88 5.94
C LEU A 64 9.56 2.34 6.26
N MET A 65 10.29 2.79 5.25
CA MET A 65 11.58 3.46 5.40
C MET A 65 11.35 4.95 5.19
N THR A 66 11.68 5.75 6.22
CA THR A 66 11.64 7.20 6.14
C THR A 66 12.89 7.79 6.76
N THR A 67 13.45 8.81 6.11
CA THR A 67 14.52 9.64 6.67
C THR A 67 14.02 10.51 7.83
N THR A 68 12.72 10.82 7.88
CA THR A 68 12.12 11.65 8.94
C THR A 68 10.77 11.07 9.36
N LEU A 69 10.68 10.47 10.55
CA LEU A 69 9.42 9.98 11.12
C LEU A 69 8.79 11.13 11.93
N LEU A 70 8.23 12.14 11.25
CA LEU A 70 7.38 13.13 11.91
C LEU A 70 6.04 12.46 12.24
N LEU A 71 5.92 12.02 13.50
CA LEU A 71 4.65 11.64 14.11
C LEU A 71 3.77 12.90 14.18
N PHE A 72 2.83 13.03 13.24
CA PHE A 72 1.70 13.96 13.35
C PHE A 72 0.51 13.24 14.00
#